data_AF-A0A7S3BK42-F1
#
_entry.id   AF-A0A7S3BK42-F1
#
_cell.length_a   1.000
_cell.length_b   1.000
_cell.length_c   1.000
_cell.angle_alpha   90.00
_cell.angle_beta   90.00
_cell.angle_gamma   90.00
#
_symmetry.space_group_name_H-M   'P 1'
#
loop_
_entity.id
_entity.type
_entity.pdbx_description
1 polymer ?
#
loop_
_entity_poly.entity_id
_entity_poly.type
_entity_poly.pdbx_seq_one_letter_code
_entity_poly.pdbx_strand_id
1 'polypeptide(L)'
;MQRQMQSMSHNSRVTLERETMLARAQKAQADEAIARQAAHVEADRREMNAAKANLEARERELREMARRGSGSGGGAPASSDDDSTCCVCLDAPRNALLVPCGHLALCYGCAVSGGFASGQMPCPVCRSSCAKVVQVFNV
;
A
#
# COMPACT_ATOMS: atom_id res chain seq x y z
N MET A 1 -33.08 48.10 55.93
CA MET A 1 -31.93 48.01 55.00
C MET A 1 -31.01 46.82 55.29
N GLN A 2 -30.61 46.54 56.54
CA GLN A 2 -29.75 45.38 56.91
C GLN A 2 -30.26 44.00 56.44
N ARG A 3 -31.57 43.70 56.57
CA ARG A 3 -32.15 42.42 56.13
C ARG A 3 -32.05 42.19 54.61
N GLN A 4 -32.09 43.25 53.82
CA GLN A 4 -32.02 43.18 52.36
C GLN A 4 -30.59 42.88 51.89
N MET A 5 -29.59 43.45 52.57
CA MET A 5 -28.17 43.16 52.33
C MET A 5 -27.79 41.71 52.71
N GLN A 6 -28.36 41.18 53.80
CA GLN A 6 -28.15 39.78 54.20
C GLN A 6 -28.75 38.78 53.20
N SER A 7 -29.94 39.09 52.67
CA SER A 7 -30.61 38.30 51.62
C SER A 7 -29.82 38.28 50.30
N MET A 8 -29.31 39.43 49.84
CA MET A 8 -28.51 39.50 48.62
C MET A 8 -27.18 38.75 48.74
N SER A 9 -26.53 38.82 49.90
CA SER A 9 -25.30 38.07 50.20
C SER A 9 -25.53 36.56 50.22
N HIS A 10 -26.63 36.10 50.85
CA HIS A 10 -27.00 34.69 50.85
C HIS A 10 -27.30 34.16 49.43
N ASN A 11 -28.07 34.90 48.63
CA ASN A 11 -28.42 34.51 47.27
C ASN A 11 -27.17 34.44 46.37
N SER A 12 -26.25 35.40 46.51
CA SER A 12 -24.97 35.41 45.80
C SER A 12 -24.06 34.24 46.20
N ARG A 13 -24.11 33.78 47.45
CA ARG A 13 -23.33 32.64 47.92
C ARG A 13 -23.86 31.32 47.34
N VAL A 14 -25.18 31.17 47.30
CA VAL A 14 -25.87 30.00 46.73
C VAL A 14 -25.62 29.90 45.22
N THR A 15 -25.62 31.02 44.49
CA THR A 15 -25.30 31.01 43.05
C THR A 15 -23.86 30.62 42.78
N LEU A 16 -22.90 31.15 43.55
CA LEU A 16 -21.48 30.77 43.44
C LEU A 16 -21.24 29.29 43.77
N GLU A 17 -21.90 28.76 44.81
CA GLU A 17 -21.85 27.34 45.16
C GLU A 17 -22.38 26.46 44.01
N ARG A 18 -23.47 26.87 43.34
CA ARG A 18 -24.01 26.15 42.17
C ARG A 18 -23.08 26.21 40.96
N GLU A 19 -22.55 27.38 40.64
CA GLU A 19 -21.62 27.57 39.52
C GLU A 19 -20.32 26.78 39.71
N THR A 20 -19.77 26.76 40.92
CA THR A 20 -18.59 25.95 41.25
C THR A 20 -18.86 24.46 41.16
N MET A 21 -20.05 23.98 41.55
CA MET A 21 -20.44 22.58 41.34
C MET A 21 -20.55 22.22 39.85
N LEU A 22 -21.15 23.09 39.03
CA LEU A 22 -21.26 22.88 37.59
C LEU A 22 -19.89 22.85 36.91
N ALA A 23 -19.00 23.80 37.24
CA ALA A 23 -17.65 23.85 36.70
C ALA A 23 -16.84 22.59 37.08
N ARG A 24 -17.00 22.09 38.32
CA ARG A 24 -16.36 20.82 38.76
C ARG A 24 -16.92 19.62 38.01
N ALA A 25 -18.24 19.55 37.80
CA ALA A 25 -18.86 18.47 37.05
C ALA A 25 -18.42 18.47 35.58
N GLN A 26 -18.38 19.64 34.94
CA GLN A 26 -17.88 19.80 33.57
C GLN A 26 -16.42 19.41 33.44
N LYS A 27 -15.58 19.81 34.39
CA LYS A 27 -14.17 19.40 34.41
C LYS A 27 -14.04 17.88 34.55
N ALA A 28 -14.77 17.26 35.47
CA ALA A 28 -14.76 15.81 35.63
C ALA A 28 -15.19 15.08 34.35
N GLN A 29 -16.24 15.59 33.67
CA GLN A 29 -16.68 15.07 32.37
C GLN A 29 -15.60 15.19 31.28
N ALA A 30 -14.90 16.32 31.24
CA ALA A 30 -13.80 16.55 30.30
C ALA A 30 -12.61 15.63 30.59
N ASP A 31 -12.21 15.50 31.86
CA ASP A 31 -11.13 14.61 32.30
C ASP A 31 -11.45 13.14 31.94
N GLU A 32 -12.71 12.72 32.10
CA GLU A 32 -13.15 11.38 31.72
C GLU A 32 -13.18 11.18 30.20
N ALA A 33 -13.56 12.20 29.43
CA ALA A 33 -13.48 12.16 27.97
C ALA A 33 -12.03 12.05 27.47
N ILE A 34 -11.11 12.80 28.09
CA ILE A 34 -9.67 12.72 27.80
C ILE A 34 -9.14 11.33 28.12
N ALA A 35 -9.52 10.76 29.28
CA ALA A 35 -9.10 9.41 29.66
C ALA A 35 -9.59 8.34 28.68
N ARG A 36 -10.85 8.42 28.22
CA ARG A 36 -11.37 7.54 27.16
C ARG A 36 -10.62 7.69 25.85
N GLN A 37 -10.36 8.93 25.43
CA GLN A 37 -9.62 9.20 24.20
C GLN A 37 -8.19 8.68 24.27
N ALA A 38 -7.52 8.86 25.41
CA ALA A 38 -6.19 8.33 25.65
C ALA A 38 -6.16 6.81 25.57
N ALA A 39 -7.16 6.13 26.16
CA ALA A 39 -7.28 4.67 26.07
C ALA A 39 -7.43 4.17 24.63
N HIS A 40 -8.20 4.88 23.80
CA HIS A 40 -8.33 4.55 22.37
C HIS A 40 -7.01 4.72 21.62
N VAL A 41 -6.32 5.86 21.80
CA VAL A 41 -5.01 6.10 21.19
C VAL A 41 -3.98 5.06 21.62
N GLU A 42 -4.04 4.60 22.87
CA GLU A 42 -3.17 3.53 23.34
C GLU A 42 -3.49 2.18 22.72
N ALA A 43 -4.77 1.86 22.51
CA ALA A 43 -5.18 0.64 21.82
C ALA A 43 -4.68 0.64 20.37
N ASP A 44 -4.93 1.73 19.62
CA ASP A 44 -4.47 1.89 18.24
C ASP A 44 -2.93 1.79 18.14
N ARG A 45 -2.22 2.42 19.10
CA ARG A 45 -0.75 2.33 19.19
C ARG A 45 -0.28 0.89 19.42
N ARG A 46 -0.98 0.11 20.25
CA ARG A 46 -0.65 -1.31 20.47
C ARG A 46 -0.85 -2.12 19.20
N GLU A 47 -1.95 -1.90 18.48
CA GLU A 47 -2.22 -2.57 17.20
C GLU A 47 -1.16 -2.23 16.15
N MET A 48 -0.82 -0.95 15.99
CA MET A 48 0.23 -0.50 15.07
C MET A 48 1.60 -1.08 15.43
N ASN A 49 1.94 -1.14 16.72
CA ASN A 49 3.19 -1.77 17.18
C ASN A 49 3.22 -3.27 16.90
N ALA A 50 2.10 -3.98 17.09
CA ALA A 50 1.98 -5.39 16.75
C ALA A 50 2.11 -5.63 15.24
N ALA A 51 1.47 -4.80 14.42
CA ALA A 51 1.59 -4.85 12.96
C ALA A 51 3.04 -4.61 12.51
N LYS A 52 3.73 -3.64 13.12
CA LYS A 52 5.15 -3.38 12.85
C LYS A 52 6.02 -4.59 13.21
N ALA A 53 5.82 -5.20 14.38
CA ALA A 53 6.58 -6.39 14.79
C ALA A 53 6.39 -7.56 13.82
N ASN A 54 5.16 -7.75 13.31
CA ASN A 54 4.86 -8.76 12.30
C ASN A 54 5.55 -8.48 10.95
N LEU A 55 5.56 -7.22 10.50
CA LEU A 55 6.27 -6.82 9.29
C LEU A 55 7.78 -7.09 9.43
N GLU A 56 8.38 -6.69 10.55
CA GLU A 56 9.79 -6.94 10.83
C GLU A 56 10.11 -8.45 10.89
N ALA A 57 9.20 -9.27 11.42
CA ALA A 57 9.36 -10.73 11.40
C ALA A 57 9.34 -11.27 9.96
N ARG A 58 8.38 -10.82 9.14
CA ARG A 58 8.28 -11.18 7.73
C ARG A 58 9.54 -10.78 6.93
N GLU A 59 10.07 -9.59 7.18
CA GLU A 59 11.31 -9.12 6.56
C GLU A 59 12.51 -9.97 6.98
N ARG A 60 12.59 -10.38 8.26
CA ARG A 60 13.64 -11.31 8.73
C ARG A 60 13.53 -12.67 8.05
N GLU A 61 12.34 -13.23 7.95
CA GLU A 61 12.10 -14.49 7.24
C GLU A 61 12.54 -14.39 5.77
N LEU A 62 12.17 -13.32 5.07
CA LEU A 62 12.59 -13.09 3.68
C LEU A 62 14.12 -12.97 3.56
N ARG A 63 14.77 -12.25 4.49
CA ARG A 63 16.23 -12.16 4.53
C ARG A 63 16.89 -13.51 4.81
N GLU A 64 16.31 -14.35 5.66
CA GLU A 64 16.82 -15.69 5.94
C GLU A 64 16.61 -16.63 4.74
N MET A 65 15.45 -16.57 4.08
CA MET A 65 15.18 -17.29 2.83
C MET A 65 16.19 -16.91 1.75
N ALA A 66 16.51 -15.61 1.60
CA ALA A 66 17.54 -15.15 0.67
C ALA A 66 18.94 -15.67 1.03
N ARG A 67 19.29 -15.75 2.33
CA ARG A 67 20.55 -16.36 2.79
C ARG A 67 20.61 -17.86 2.52
N ARG A 68 19.52 -18.58 2.75
CA ARG A 68 19.40 -20.04 2.52
C ARG A 68 19.36 -20.40 1.04
N GLY A 69 18.84 -19.51 0.19
CA GLY A 69 18.85 -19.65 -1.26
C GLY A 69 20.24 -19.61 -1.92
N SER A 70 21.30 -19.37 -1.14
CA SER A 70 22.68 -19.32 -1.64
C SER A 70 23.43 -20.67 -1.60
N GLY A 71 22.76 -21.79 -1.28
CA GLY A 71 23.36 -23.13 -1.22
C GLY A 71 22.59 -24.18 -2.03
N SER A 72 23.08 -24.47 -3.25
CA SER A 72 22.71 -25.59 -4.13
C SER A 72 21.26 -25.71 -4.60
N GLY A 73 21.06 -25.45 -5.91
CA GLY A 73 19.88 -25.89 -6.67
C GLY A 73 19.06 -24.74 -7.23
N GLY A 74 19.51 -24.20 -8.36
CA GLY A 74 18.82 -23.16 -9.11
C GLY A 74 17.38 -23.53 -9.45
N GLY A 75 16.46 -22.79 -8.84
CA GLY A 75 15.04 -22.76 -9.15
C GLY A 75 14.45 -21.37 -8.86
N ALA A 76 15.26 -20.32 -8.96
CA ALA A 76 14.71 -19.08 -9.48
C ALA A 76 14.37 -19.37 -10.95
N PRO A 77 13.22 -18.94 -11.51
CA PRO A 77 13.17 -18.82 -12.95
C PRO A 77 14.39 -17.95 -13.27
N ALA A 78 15.31 -18.50 -14.05
CA ALA A 78 16.28 -17.66 -14.69
C ALA A 78 15.46 -16.50 -15.25
N SER A 79 15.70 -15.29 -14.77
CA SER A 79 15.76 -14.16 -15.68
C SER A 79 16.89 -14.53 -16.62
N SER A 80 16.57 -15.44 -17.53
CA SER A 80 17.46 -15.92 -18.55
C SER A 80 17.88 -14.65 -19.24
N ASP A 81 19.15 -14.48 -19.50
CA ASP A 81 19.53 -13.57 -20.57
C ASP A 81 18.88 -13.99 -21.92
N ASP A 82 18.23 -15.18 -22.01
CA ASP A 82 17.24 -15.54 -23.06
C ASP A 82 15.94 -14.70 -23.06
N ASP A 83 15.67 -13.90 -22.03
CA ASP A 83 14.45 -13.09 -21.94
C ASP A 83 14.54 -11.77 -22.74
N SER A 84 15.68 -11.55 -23.41
CA SER A 84 15.93 -10.39 -24.27
C SER A 84 15.93 -10.72 -25.76
N THR A 85 15.91 -11.99 -26.16
CA THR A 85 16.05 -12.42 -27.57
C THR A 85 14.72 -12.89 -28.15
N CYS A 86 14.45 -12.57 -29.42
CA CYS A 86 13.23 -12.93 -30.13
C CYS A 86 12.96 -14.44 -30.07
N CYS A 87 11.79 -14.85 -29.60
CA CYS A 87 11.44 -16.27 -29.48
C CYS A 87 11.22 -17.00 -30.82
N VAL A 88 11.25 -16.27 -31.94
CA VAL A 88 11.09 -16.82 -33.30
C VAL A 88 12.43 -17.05 -33.99
N CYS A 89 13.30 -16.04 -34.05
CA CYS A 89 14.60 -16.18 -34.72
C CYS A 89 15.73 -16.59 -33.77
N LEU A 90 15.55 -16.44 -32.45
CA LEU A 90 16.56 -16.72 -31.43
C LEU A 90 17.88 -15.97 -31.64
N ASP A 91 17.84 -14.82 -32.32
CA ASP A 91 19.03 -14.05 -32.73
C ASP A 91 18.90 -12.57 -32.35
N ALA A 92 17.89 -11.88 -32.90
CA ALA A 92 17.71 -10.45 -32.68
C ALA A 92 17.05 -10.12 -31.31
N PRO A 93 17.34 -8.96 -30.72
CA PRO A 93 16.72 -8.54 -29.47
C PRO A 93 15.21 -8.30 -29.64
N ARG A 94 14.45 -8.55 -28.57
CA ARG A 94 13.01 -8.29 -28.50
C ARG A 94 12.79 -6.77 -28.53
N ASN A 95 12.07 -6.31 -29.53
CA ASN A 95 11.73 -4.90 -29.69
C ASN A 95 10.38 -4.71 -30.40
N ALA A 96 9.51 -5.73 -30.41
CA ALA A 96 8.15 -5.65 -30.93
C ALA A 96 7.10 -5.90 -29.83
N LEU A 97 6.37 -4.85 -29.49
CA LEU A 97 5.26 -4.86 -28.55
C LEU A 97 3.96 -5.24 -29.26
N LEU A 98 3.29 -6.29 -28.79
CA LEU A 98 2.05 -6.81 -29.39
C LEU A 98 0.81 -6.17 -28.77
N VAL A 99 0.00 -5.48 -29.57
CA VAL A 99 -1.22 -4.78 -29.11
C VAL A 99 -2.45 -5.64 -29.41
N PRO A 100 -3.39 -5.82 -28.46
CA PRO A 100 -3.55 -5.06 -27.21
C PRO A 100 -2.88 -5.66 -25.97
N CYS A 101 -2.30 -6.86 -26.04
CA CYS A 101 -1.86 -7.57 -24.83
C CYS A 101 -0.61 -6.99 -24.14
N GLY A 102 0.21 -6.21 -24.84
CA GLY A 102 1.41 -5.58 -24.29
C GLY A 102 2.61 -6.51 -24.07
N HIS A 103 2.59 -7.75 -24.55
CA HIS A 103 3.74 -8.65 -24.42
C HIS A 103 4.83 -8.33 -25.47
N LEU A 104 6.09 -8.35 -25.02
CA LEU A 104 7.29 -8.09 -25.82
C LEU A 104 8.09 -9.40 -25.99
N ALA A 105 7.72 -10.22 -26.98
CA ALA A 105 8.30 -11.56 -27.17
C ALA A 105 9.14 -11.71 -28.45
N LEU A 106 9.08 -10.73 -29.35
CA LEU A 106 9.59 -10.81 -30.71
C LEU A 106 10.52 -9.64 -31.02
N CYS A 107 11.42 -9.82 -31.98
CA CYS A 107 12.02 -8.70 -32.71
C CYS A 107 11.01 -8.17 -33.74
N TYR A 108 11.17 -6.91 -34.13
CA TYR A 108 10.28 -6.23 -35.07
C TYR A 108 10.27 -6.88 -36.44
N GLY A 109 11.42 -7.38 -36.92
CA GLY A 109 11.52 -8.13 -38.17
C GLY A 109 10.61 -9.35 -38.20
N CYS A 110 10.69 -10.22 -37.18
CA CYS A 110 9.84 -11.41 -37.07
C CYS A 110 8.36 -11.08 -36.85
N ALA A 111 8.06 -10.00 -36.11
CA ALA A 111 6.68 -9.60 -35.87
C ALA A 111 5.98 -9.12 -37.16
N VAL A 112 6.70 -8.42 -38.04
CA VAL A 112 6.18 -7.96 -39.34
C VAL A 112 6.12 -9.11 -40.34
N SER A 113 7.21 -9.87 -40.51
CA SER A 113 7.27 -10.95 -41.51
C SER A 113 6.40 -12.16 -41.15
N GLY A 114 6.20 -12.41 -39.85
CA GLY A 114 5.41 -13.53 -39.34
C GLY A 114 3.89 -13.28 -39.30
N GLY A 115 3.38 -12.16 -39.81
CA GLY A 115 1.95 -11.89 -39.85
C GLY A 115 1.30 -11.54 -38.50
N PHE A 116 2.09 -11.13 -37.50
CA PHE A 116 1.55 -10.65 -36.22
C PHE A 116 0.92 -9.26 -36.38
N ALA A 117 1.47 -8.41 -37.25
CA ALA A 117 0.91 -7.09 -37.55
C ALA A 117 -0.41 -7.14 -38.35
N SER A 118 -0.65 -8.22 -39.10
CA SER A 118 -1.89 -8.47 -39.85
C SER A 118 -2.93 -9.28 -39.07
N GLY A 119 -2.63 -9.65 -37.82
CA GLY A 119 -3.52 -10.46 -36.97
C GLY A 119 -3.63 -11.93 -37.38
N GLN A 120 -2.76 -12.42 -38.26
CA GLN A 120 -2.73 -13.83 -38.67
C GLN A 120 -2.16 -14.74 -37.59
N MET A 121 -1.23 -14.22 -36.78
CA MET A 121 -0.61 -14.95 -35.68
C MET A 121 -1.02 -14.39 -34.31
N PRO A 122 -1.38 -15.27 -33.34
CA PRO A 122 -1.69 -14.85 -31.98
C PRO A 122 -0.41 -14.55 -31.19
N CYS A 123 -0.53 -13.78 -30.11
CA CYS A 123 0.58 -13.51 -29.21
C CYS A 123 1.20 -14.82 -28.68
N PRO A 124 2.52 -15.04 -28.79
CA PRO A 124 3.17 -16.27 -28.30
C PRO A 124 3.05 -16.48 -26.79
N VAL A 125 2.84 -15.40 -26.02
CA VAL A 125 2.78 -15.42 -24.55
C VAL A 125 1.36 -15.73 -24.08
N CYS A 126 0.37 -14.95 -24.51
CA CYS A 126 -0.98 -15.00 -23.96
C CYS A 126 -2.05 -15.44 -24.97
N ARG A 127 -1.65 -15.74 -26.22
CA ARG A 127 -2.52 -16.20 -27.32
C ARG A 127 -3.63 -15.23 -27.75
N SER A 128 -3.63 -14.00 -27.24
CA SER A 128 -4.54 -12.95 -27.70
C SER A 128 -4.26 -12.59 -29.17
N SER A 129 -5.30 -12.20 -29.91
CA SER A 129 -5.15 -11.70 -31.28
C SER A 129 -4.31 -10.41 -31.30
N CYS A 130 -3.37 -10.34 -32.24
CA CYS A 130 -2.49 -9.18 -32.40
C CYS A 130 -3.10 -8.22 -33.43
N ALA A 131 -3.56 -7.05 -33.00
CA ALA A 131 -4.13 -6.05 -33.88
C ALA A 131 -3.05 -5.15 -34.50
N LYS A 132 -1.97 -4.89 -33.76
CA LYS A 132 -0.86 -4.02 -34.16
C LYS A 132 0.45 -4.48 -33.51
N VAL A 133 1.56 -4.10 -34.13
CA VAL A 133 2.92 -4.26 -33.60
C VAL A 133 3.56 -2.88 -33.50
N VAL A 134 4.12 -2.56 -32.33
CA VAL A 134 4.86 -1.31 -32.09
C VAL A 134 6.33 -1.63 -31.86
N GLN A 135 7.22 -0.93 -32.56
CA GLN A 135 8.66 -1.06 -32.33
C GLN A 135 9.08 -0.25 -31.09
N VAL A 136 9.81 -0.87 -30.18
CA VAL A 136 10.35 -0.24 -28.98
C VAL A 136 11.84 0.05 -29.19
N PHE A 137 12.28 1.25 -28.81
CA PHE A 137 13.68 1.65 -28.82
C PHE A 137 14.11 1.88 -27.38
N ASN A 138 15.15 1.18 -26.92
CA ASN A 138 15.75 1.42 -25.61
C ASN A 138 16.73 2.58 -25.74
N VAL A 139 16.64 3.54 -24.82
CA VAL A 139 17.56 4.68 -24.68
C VAL A 139 18.64 4.40 -23.64
#